data_AF-A0A6V7P6K5-F1
#
_entry.id   AF-A0A6V7P6K5-F1
#
_cell.length_a   1.000
_cell.length_b   1.000
_cell.length_c   1.000
_cell.angle_alpha   90.00
_cell.angle_beta   90.00
_cell.angle_gamma   90.00
#
_symmetry.space_group_name_H-M   'P 1'
#
loop_
_entity.id
_entity.type
_entity.pdbx_description
1 polymer ?
#
loop_
_entity_poly.entity_id
_entity_poly.type
_entity_poly.pdbx_seq_one_letter_code
_entity_poly.pdbx_strand_id
1 'polypeptide(L)'
;MFASLLCNLKESRLVAFQSDSTHRSISLLTTTNPRPKLYSTALRPTHALLQTLDSGSVPSESALGDFSQWLRKNGAVGSSPPPVKPSFVPEGLGLVAQRDLPRNEVVVEVPKKLWIDADTVAASAIGRVCGGLKPWVAISLFLLREKAMGDASPWRPYLDILPRQTDSTIFCAGRKRSFWRYKINHSDAITSGDPSWEIKGKGLFSRELIFSLRTPVPVKSGEQVYIQFDLSKSNAELALDYGFIESRSDRQAYTLTLEISESDPFYGDKLDIAESNGLGETAYFDIVLGGSLPPQMLPYLRLVALGGTDAFLLESIFRNSVWGHLELPVSRANEETICRVVRYACKSALSSYRTTIQEDEELINGGNLDRRLRIAVGVRAGEKKLTQLHAQLLLNGFSQKCFLLTKLLSFCIASGDVSHAATAFSLVDHPSTTLSNQMLRALSLSPTPLNCLLFYNQMLQRRETFKPNGFTYAFLFSACARANSSLLCQGEQLHARIVSAGFGSNVYVQTNLINMYATATAAAGGTREEAIARARKVFDDMPQRSIVSWNSMLAVYLQLGSCTQLPNSSARCLRGMPCRGPP
;
A
#
# COMPACT_ATOMS: atom_id res chain seq x y z
N MET A 1 -37.61 -11.08 -15.81
CA MET A 1 -37.46 -11.34 -14.36
C MET A 1 -36.24 -12.21 -14.00
N PHE A 2 -35.30 -12.44 -14.94
CA PHE A 2 -33.92 -12.93 -14.68
C PHE A 2 -32.86 -11.86 -15.03
N ALA A 3 -33.31 -10.61 -15.10
CA ALA A 3 -32.53 -9.42 -15.45
C ALA A 3 -32.22 -8.52 -14.24
N SER A 4 -32.72 -8.84 -13.04
CA SER A 4 -32.52 -8.03 -11.82
C SER A 4 -31.33 -8.49 -10.98
N LEU A 5 -30.79 -9.70 -11.22
CA LEU A 5 -29.58 -10.18 -10.54
C LEU A 5 -28.27 -9.81 -11.25
N LEU A 6 -28.35 -9.34 -12.50
CA LEU A 6 -27.19 -9.02 -13.35
C LEU A 6 -26.94 -7.51 -13.52
N CYS A 7 -27.82 -6.63 -13.02
CA CYS A 7 -27.64 -5.18 -13.11
C CYS A 7 -26.54 -4.59 -12.19
N ASN A 8 -26.00 -5.35 -11.21
CA ASN A 8 -25.01 -4.80 -10.26
C ASN A 8 -23.54 -5.16 -10.56
N LEU A 9 -23.26 -5.78 -11.72
CA LEU A 9 -21.89 -6.19 -12.08
C LEU A 9 -21.39 -5.79 -13.48
N LYS A 10 -22.11 -4.95 -14.24
CA LYS A 10 -21.63 -4.04 -15.32
C LYS A 10 -22.73 -3.76 -16.36
N GLU A 11 -23.40 -2.61 -16.26
CA GLU A 11 -23.87 -1.91 -17.46
C GLU A 11 -22.91 -0.76 -17.77
N SER A 12 -22.17 -0.92 -18.86
CA SER A 12 -21.65 0.18 -19.66
C SER A 12 -22.25 -0.01 -21.05
N ARG A 13 -23.20 0.84 -21.43
CA ARG A 13 -23.46 1.18 -22.83
C ARG A 13 -23.59 2.70 -22.92
N LEU A 14 -22.71 3.27 -23.74
CA LEU A 14 -22.69 4.66 -24.12
C LEU A 14 -24.06 5.11 -24.65
N VAL A 15 -24.58 6.18 -24.06
CA VAL A 15 -25.09 7.32 -24.81
C VAL A 15 -24.21 8.49 -24.35
N ALA A 16 -23.55 9.15 -25.31
CA ALA A 16 -22.60 10.20 -25.03
C ALA A 16 -23.25 11.37 -24.28
N PHE A 17 -22.74 11.70 -23.10
CA PHE A 17 -22.14 12.99 -22.71
C PHE A 17 -21.73 12.90 -21.22
N GLN A 18 -20.48 13.28 -20.94
CA GLN A 18 -19.82 13.41 -19.63
C GLN A 18 -19.47 12.13 -18.82
N SER A 19 -18.16 11.99 -18.60
CA SER A 19 -17.45 11.43 -17.43
C SER A 19 -18.13 10.29 -16.67
N ASP A 20 -17.74 9.02 -16.93
CA ASP A 20 -17.79 7.97 -15.91
C ASP A 20 -17.06 6.69 -16.36
N SER A 21 -16.00 6.29 -15.64
CA SER A 21 -15.36 4.97 -15.80
C SER A 21 -15.01 4.31 -14.46
N THR A 22 -15.97 3.53 -13.95
CA THR A 22 -15.77 2.22 -13.31
C THR A 22 -14.81 2.13 -12.11
N HIS A 23 -15.12 2.77 -10.99
CA HIS A 23 -14.58 2.36 -9.68
C HIS A 23 -15.65 2.55 -8.59
N ARG A 24 -15.77 1.61 -7.64
CA ARG A 24 -16.66 1.77 -6.49
C ARG A 24 -16.02 2.79 -5.55
N SER A 25 -16.30 4.07 -5.79
CA SER A 25 -15.87 5.20 -4.99
C SER A 25 -16.68 5.28 -3.69
N ILE A 26 -15.99 5.48 -2.56
CA ILE A 26 -16.61 5.97 -1.34
C ILE A 26 -16.51 7.49 -1.42
N SER A 27 -17.55 8.14 -1.95
CA SER A 27 -17.63 9.59 -2.03
C SER A 27 -17.94 10.15 -0.63
N LEU A 28 -17.03 10.96 -0.10
CA LEU A 28 -17.20 11.76 1.10
C LEU A 28 -18.09 12.98 0.79
N LEU A 29 -19.40 12.77 0.59
CA LEU A 29 -20.35 13.89 0.50
C LEU A 29 -21.51 13.75 1.48
N THR A 30 -21.45 14.61 2.49
CA THR A 30 -22.59 15.09 3.26
C THR A 30 -23.47 15.97 2.37
N THR A 31 -24.65 15.51 1.95
CA THR A 31 -25.87 16.34 1.85
C THR A 31 -27.13 15.48 1.70
N THR A 32 -28.13 15.87 2.48
CA THR A 32 -29.51 15.39 2.56
C THR A 32 -30.30 15.53 1.25
N ASN A 33 -30.99 14.48 0.76
CA ASN A 33 -32.41 14.51 0.35
C ASN A 33 -32.95 13.14 -0.18
N PRO A 34 -34.29 12.95 -0.33
CA PRO A 34 -34.99 11.76 0.14
C PRO A 34 -35.13 10.62 -0.90
N ARG A 35 -35.43 9.43 -0.36
CA ARG A 35 -35.78 8.18 -1.07
C ARG A 35 -36.79 8.37 -2.22
N PRO A 36 -36.75 7.47 -3.22
CA PRO A 36 -37.95 6.89 -3.79
C PRO A 36 -38.16 5.45 -3.28
N LYS A 37 -39.40 5.14 -2.89
CA LYS A 37 -39.90 3.81 -2.59
C LYS A 37 -39.85 2.95 -3.86
N LEU A 38 -39.30 1.74 -3.79
CA LEU A 38 -39.54 0.71 -4.81
C LEU A 38 -39.91 -0.62 -4.16
N TYR A 39 -40.85 -1.29 -4.82
CA TYR A 39 -41.82 -2.24 -4.31
C TYR A 39 -41.22 -3.51 -3.72
N SER A 40 -41.86 -3.96 -2.63
CA SER A 40 -41.76 -5.31 -2.10
C SER A 40 -42.26 -6.32 -3.13
N THR A 41 -41.44 -7.30 -3.50
CA THR A 41 -41.97 -8.57 -3.98
C THR A 41 -41.10 -9.70 -3.44
N ALA A 42 -41.73 -10.50 -2.59
CA ALA A 42 -41.13 -11.64 -1.90
C ALA A 42 -40.64 -12.68 -2.92
N LEU A 43 -39.36 -13.05 -2.85
CA LEU A 43 -38.83 -14.22 -3.55
C LEU A 43 -38.81 -15.40 -2.57
N ARG A 44 -39.73 -16.34 -2.75
CA ARG A 44 -39.76 -17.64 -2.09
C ARG A 44 -38.52 -18.49 -2.47
N PRO A 45 -38.08 -19.42 -1.61
CA PRO A 45 -36.89 -20.21 -1.84
C PRO A 45 -37.16 -21.22 -2.96
N THR A 46 -36.52 -21.05 -4.12
CA THR A 46 -36.51 -22.06 -5.17
C THR A 46 -35.20 -22.82 -5.10
N HIS A 47 -35.23 -23.91 -4.34
CA HIS A 47 -34.19 -24.93 -4.21
C HIS A 47 -33.95 -25.74 -5.52
N ALA A 48 -34.39 -25.24 -6.67
CA ALA A 48 -34.69 -26.03 -7.87
C ALA A 48 -34.08 -25.52 -9.19
N LEU A 49 -33.09 -24.61 -9.16
CA LEU A 49 -32.43 -24.10 -10.39
C LEU A 49 -30.90 -24.31 -10.43
N LEU A 50 -30.37 -25.25 -9.65
CA LEU A 50 -28.95 -25.66 -9.67
C LEU A 50 -28.76 -27.14 -9.99
N GLN A 51 -29.70 -27.75 -10.72
CA GLN A 51 -29.46 -29.05 -11.33
C GLN A 51 -29.33 -28.88 -12.84
N THR A 52 -28.29 -29.52 -13.38
CA THR A 52 -27.93 -29.69 -14.79
C THR A 52 -27.18 -28.54 -15.48
N LEU A 53 -25.87 -28.47 -15.26
CA LEU A 53 -24.91 -28.15 -16.32
C LEU A 53 -23.77 -29.16 -16.26
N ASP A 54 -23.58 -29.83 -17.40
CA ASP A 54 -22.91 -31.10 -17.60
C ASP A 54 -21.49 -31.27 -17.04
N SER A 55 -21.22 -32.51 -16.68
CA SER A 55 -19.94 -33.23 -16.58
C SER A 55 -19.12 -33.27 -17.89
N GLY A 56 -19.25 -32.27 -18.76
CA GLY A 56 -18.68 -32.29 -20.11
C GLY A 56 -17.43 -31.42 -20.26
N SER A 57 -16.23 -31.91 -19.89
CA SER A 57 -14.96 -31.46 -20.53
C SER A 57 -13.68 -32.14 -19.99
N VAL A 58 -13.71 -33.43 -19.64
CA VAL A 58 -12.43 -34.15 -19.44
C VAL A 58 -11.89 -34.53 -20.83
N PRO A 59 -10.67 -34.11 -21.22
CA PRO A 59 -10.03 -34.60 -22.45
C PRO A 59 -10.04 -36.13 -22.49
N SER A 60 -10.23 -36.75 -23.65
CA SER A 60 -10.14 -38.21 -23.74
C SER A 60 -8.72 -38.70 -23.45
N GLU A 61 -8.57 -39.92 -22.93
CA GLU A 61 -7.25 -40.54 -22.76
C GLU A 61 -6.48 -40.62 -24.08
N SER A 62 -7.18 -40.78 -25.21
CA SER A 62 -6.58 -40.73 -26.55
C SER A 62 -5.96 -39.37 -26.85
N ALA A 63 -6.66 -38.26 -26.59
CA ALA A 63 -6.14 -36.91 -26.81
C ALA A 63 -4.92 -36.62 -25.93
N LEU A 64 -4.89 -37.17 -24.71
CA LEU A 64 -3.72 -37.06 -23.83
C LEU A 64 -2.51 -37.85 -24.36
N GLY A 65 -2.76 -39.01 -24.95
CA GLY A 65 -1.77 -39.82 -25.67
C GLY A 65 -1.18 -39.05 -26.86
N ASP A 66 -2.04 -38.51 -27.72
CA ASP A 66 -1.66 -37.73 -28.90
C ASP A 66 -0.83 -36.51 -28.52
N PHE A 67 -1.24 -35.77 -27.49
CA PHE A 67 -0.49 -34.65 -26.96
C PHE A 67 0.90 -35.07 -26.46
N SER A 68 0.99 -36.17 -25.72
CA SER A 68 2.25 -36.68 -25.16
C SER A 68 3.21 -37.16 -26.25
N GLN A 69 2.68 -37.70 -27.36
CA GLN A 69 3.48 -38.07 -28.53
C GLN A 69 3.93 -36.83 -29.31
N TRP A 70 3.05 -35.83 -29.47
CA TRP A 70 3.36 -34.56 -30.12
C TRP A 70 4.48 -33.79 -29.39
N LEU A 71 4.45 -33.74 -28.06
CA LEU A 71 5.54 -33.13 -27.27
C LEU A 71 6.88 -33.82 -27.54
N ARG A 72 6.91 -35.15 -27.45
CA ARG A 72 8.13 -35.95 -27.68
C ARG A 72 8.69 -35.73 -29.09
N LYS A 73 7.83 -35.76 -30.11
CA LYS A 73 8.22 -35.52 -31.51
C LYS A 73 8.85 -34.13 -31.71
N ASN A 74 8.39 -33.13 -30.95
CA ASN A 74 8.89 -31.77 -31.05
C ASN A 74 10.09 -31.46 -30.15
N GLY A 75 10.63 -32.46 -29.44
CA GLY A 75 11.79 -32.28 -28.55
C GLY A 75 11.46 -31.58 -27.24
N ALA A 76 10.19 -31.63 -26.81
CA ALA A 76 9.80 -31.25 -25.46
C ALA A 76 9.87 -32.47 -24.54
N VAL A 77 10.27 -32.24 -23.29
CA VAL A 77 10.59 -33.25 -22.26
C VAL A 77 11.96 -33.93 -22.49
N GLY A 78 12.96 -33.52 -21.70
CA GLY A 78 14.38 -33.76 -21.98
C GLY A 78 14.97 -35.13 -21.62
N SER A 79 14.27 -35.98 -20.86
CA SER A 79 14.76 -37.32 -20.49
C SER A 79 13.88 -38.44 -21.04
N SER A 80 14.51 -39.58 -21.36
CA SER A 80 13.83 -40.82 -21.76
C SER A 80 14.22 -41.94 -20.78
N PRO A 81 13.31 -42.42 -19.92
CA PRO A 81 11.93 -41.98 -19.74
C PRO A 81 11.81 -40.58 -19.09
N PRO A 82 10.68 -39.88 -19.30
CA PRO A 82 10.45 -38.57 -18.71
C PRO A 82 10.26 -38.68 -17.18
N PRO A 83 10.69 -37.68 -16.38
CA PRO A 83 10.58 -37.77 -14.92
C PRO A 83 9.13 -37.60 -14.46
N VAL A 84 8.27 -37.05 -15.32
CA VAL A 84 6.86 -36.77 -15.07
C VAL A 84 5.98 -37.24 -16.24
N LYS A 85 4.73 -37.58 -15.95
CA LYS A 85 3.69 -37.85 -16.94
C LYS A 85 2.47 -36.95 -16.74
N PRO A 86 1.82 -36.48 -17.81
CA PRO A 86 0.48 -35.91 -17.72
C PRO A 86 -0.51 -36.96 -17.20
N SER A 87 -1.37 -36.60 -16.24
CA SER A 87 -2.38 -37.50 -15.67
C SER A 87 -3.58 -36.71 -15.15
N PHE A 88 -4.73 -37.38 -15.05
CA PHE A 88 -5.93 -36.81 -14.42
C PHE A 88 -5.77 -36.79 -12.90
N VAL A 89 -6.06 -35.64 -12.30
CA VAL A 89 -5.92 -35.32 -10.88
C VAL A 89 -7.17 -34.57 -10.42
N PRO A 90 -7.42 -34.39 -9.10
CA PRO A 90 -8.61 -33.69 -8.62
C PRO A 90 -8.78 -32.28 -9.23
N GLU A 91 -7.69 -31.55 -9.48
CA GLU A 91 -7.69 -30.21 -10.05
C GLU A 91 -7.93 -30.18 -11.58
N GLY A 92 -7.94 -31.35 -12.25
CA GLY A 92 -8.09 -31.49 -13.70
C GLY A 92 -6.97 -32.31 -14.31
N LEU A 93 -6.14 -31.69 -15.16
CA LEU A 93 -4.93 -32.30 -15.71
C LEU A 93 -3.70 -31.81 -14.93
N GLY A 94 -2.85 -32.73 -14.51
CA GLY A 94 -1.63 -32.44 -13.73
C GLY A 94 -0.41 -33.22 -14.22
N LEU A 95 0.74 -32.94 -13.61
CA LEU A 95 1.99 -33.68 -13.83
C LEU A 95 2.27 -34.59 -12.63
N VAL A 96 2.37 -35.89 -12.87
CA VAL A 96 2.64 -36.90 -11.84
C VAL A 96 4.06 -37.45 -12.00
N ALA A 97 4.81 -37.50 -10.91
CA ALA A 97 6.18 -38.01 -10.88
C ALA A 97 6.23 -39.51 -11.19
N GLN A 98 7.16 -39.93 -12.06
CA GLN A 98 7.38 -41.34 -12.40
C GLN A 98 8.44 -42.01 -11.49
N ARG A 99 9.20 -41.20 -10.76
CA ARG A 99 10.21 -41.58 -9.78
C ARG A 99 10.33 -40.49 -8.74
N ASP A 100 11.11 -40.74 -7.70
CA ASP A 100 11.43 -39.70 -6.72
C ASP A 100 12.23 -38.58 -7.40
N LEU A 101 11.79 -37.34 -7.17
CA LEU A 101 12.36 -36.12 -7.73
C LEU A 101 12.93 -35.27 -6.59
N PRO A 102 14.26 -35.07 -6.49
CA PRO A 102 14.82 -34.06 -5.60
C PRO A 102 14.35 -32.64 -5.93
N ARG A 103 14.55 -31.74 -4.97
CA ARG A 103 14.32 -30.30 -5.15
C ARG A 103 15.20 -29.75 -6.28
N ASN A 104 14.66 -28.80 -7.04
CA ASN A 104 15.25 -28.08 -8.18
C ASN A 104 15.56 -28.95 -9.42
N GLU A 105 15.03 -30.18 -9.46
CA GLU A 105 15.16 -31.04 -10.62
C GLU A 105 14.32 -30.53 -11.79
N VAL A 106 14.90 -30.50 -12.99
CA VAL A 106 14.20 -30.10 -14.22
C VAL A 106 13.25 -31.21 -14.65
N VAL A 107 11.95 -30.90 -14.70
CA VAL A 107 10.90 -31.87 -15.04
C VAL A 107 10.35 -31.70 -16.45
N VAL A 108 10.36 -30.48 -16.98
CA VAL A 108 9.85 -30.18 -18.32
C VAL A 108 10.74 -29.14 -18.97
N GLU A 109 11.10 -29.37 -20.22
CA GLU A 109 11.74 -28.39 -21.09
C GLU A 109 10.91 -28.22 -22.36
N VAL A 110 10.60 -26.97 -22.72
CA VAL A 110 9.79 -26.60 -23.89
C VAL A 110 10.57 -25.62 -24.78
N PRO A 111 10.97 -26.04 -25.99
CA PRO A 111 11.65 -25.16 -26.95
C PRO A 111 10.80 -23.98 -27.42
N LYS A 112 11.42 -22.83 -27.75
CA LYS A 112 10.72 -21.60 -28.20
C LYS A 112 9.82 -21.81 -29.42
N LYS A 113 10.14 -22.75 -30.31
CA LYS A 113 9.28 -23.11 -31.46
C LYS A 113 7.88 -23.61 -31.04
N LEU A 114 7.70 -24.01 -29.78
CA LEU A 114 6.43 -24.45 -29.20
C LEU A 114 5.80 -23.39 -28.28
N TRP A 115 6.30 -22.16 -28.27
CA TRP A 115 5.67 -21.07 -27.53
C TRP A 115 4.53 -20.47 -28.33
N ILE A 116 3.54 -19.91 -27.61
CA ILE A 116 2.49 -19.07 -28.17
C ILE A 116 2.63 -17.71 -27.51
N ASP A 117 3.37 -16.83 -28.16
CA ASP A 117 3.68 -15.47 -27.70
C ASP A 117 3.45 -14.44 -28.82
N ALA A 118 3.71 -13.15 -28.54
CA ALA A 118 3.52 -12.09 -29.52
C ALA A 118 4.39 -12.29 -30.78
N ASP A 119 5.61 -12.81 -30.64
CA ASP A 119 6.51 -13.12 -31.76
C ASP A 119 5.89 -14.19 -32.67
N THR A 120 5.32 -15.24 -32.07
CA THR A 120 4.64 -16.33 -32.77
C THR A 120 3.45 -15.81 -33.57
N VAL A 121 2.67 -14.90 -32.99
CA VAL A 121 1.56 -14.26 -33.71
C VAL A 121 2.06 -13.39 -34.85
N ALA A 122 3.11 -12.60 -34.63
CA ALA A 122 3.70 -11.73 -35.65
C ALA A 122 4.25 -12.52 -36.85
N ALA A 123 4.82 -13.70 -36.59
CA ALA A 123 5.32 -14.62 -37.62
C ALA A 123 4.22 -15.42 -38.34
N SER A 124 2.98 -15.38 -37.86
CA SER A 124 1.85 -16.13 -38.42
C SER A 124 1.18 -15.41 -39.60
N ALA A 125 0.25 -16.11 -40.28
CA ALA A 125 -0.54 -15.53 -41.36
C ALA A 125 -1.37 -14.29 -40.95
N ILE A 126 -1.74 -14.17 -39.67
CA ILE A 126 -2.49 -13.03 -39.14
C ILE A 126 -1.60 -11.92 -38.56
N GLY A 127 -0.28 -12.10 -38.53
CA GLY A 127 0.66 -11.16 -37.90
C GLY A 127 0.53 -9.74 -38.41
N ARG A 128 0.35 -9.57 -39.74
CA ARG A 128 0.12 -8.26 -40.37
C ARG A 128 -1.17 -7.58 -39.89
N VAL A 129 -2.25 -8.35 -39.71
CA VAL A 129 -3.56 -7.83 -39.27
C VAL A 129 -3.56 -7.54 -37.77
N CYS A 130 -2.78 -8.29 -36.99
CA CYS A 130 -2.62 -8.07 -35.56
C CYS A 130 -1.65 -6.93 -35.21
N GLY A 131 -1.04 -6.27 -36.20
CA GLY A 131 -0.17 -5.12 -35.99
C GLY A 131 -0.87 -3.99 -35.24
N GLY A 132 -0.24 -3.50 -34.16
CA GLY A 132 -0.79 -2.43 -33.32
C GLY A 132 -1.81 -2.86 -32.27
N LEU A 133 -2.22 -4.13 -32.23
CA LEU A 133 -3.09 -4.65 -31.17
C LEU A 133 -2.29 -4.86 -29.87
N LYS A 134 -3.00 -4.79 -28.73
CA LYS A 134 -2.43 -5.21 -27.43
C LYS A 134 -2.01 -6.70 -27.52
N PRO A 135 -0.88 -7.11 -26.93
CA PRO A 135 -0.34 -8.48 -27.08
C PRO A 135 -1.35 -9.59 -26.74
N TRP A 136 -2.11 -9.45 -25.65
CA TRP A 136 -3.10 -10.44 -25.23
C TRP A 136 -4.29 -10.57 -26.20
N VAL A 137 -4.63 -9.50 -26.92
CA VAL A 137 -5.68 -9.52 -27.97
C VAL A 137 -5.18 -10.29 -29.18
N ALA A 138 -3.94 -10.01 -29.62
CA ALA A 138 -3.31 -10.69 -30.75
C ALA A 138 -3.18 -12.21 -30.50
N ILE A 139 -2.72 -12.58 -29.30
CA ILE A 139 -2.64 -13.99 -28.87
C ILE A 139 -4.04 -14.65 -28.86
N SER A 140 -5.06 -13.97 -28.35
CA SER A 140 -6.43 -14.50 -28.33
C SER A 140 -6.97 -14.78 -29.75
N LEU A 141 -6.73 -13.89 -30.71
CA LEU A 141 -7.12 -14.09 -32.11
C LEU A 141 -6.38 -15.25 -32.76
N PHE A 142 -5.08 -15.38 -32.50
CA PHE A 142 -4.27 -16.50 -32.97
C PHE A 142 -4.83 -17.85 -32.51
N LEU A 143 -5.15 -17.98 -31.22
CA LEU A 143 -5.68 -19.22 -30.66
C LEU A 143 -7.07 -19.57 -31.21
N LEU A 144 -7.93 -18.58 -31.45
CA LEU A 144 -9.22 -18.80 -32.10
C LEU A 144 -9.05 -19.29 -33.55
N ARG A 145 -8.09 -18.72 -34.28
CA ARG A 145 -7.77 -19.15 -35.65
C ARG A 145 -7.23 -20.58 -35.66
N GLU A 146 -6.23 -20.89 -34.83
CA GLU A 146 -5.65 -22.23 -34.77
C GLU A 146 -6.69 -23.28 -34.37
N LYS A 147 -7.61 -22.93 -33.47
CA LYS A 147 -8.74 -23.79 -33.12
C LYS A 147 -9.73 -23.98 -34.28
N ALA A 148 -9.99 -22.95 -35.07
CA ALA A 148 -10.87 -23.03 -36.24
C ALA A 148 -10.28 -23.83 -37.41
N MET A 149 -8.94 -23.91 -37.50
CA MET A 149 -8.25 -24.72 -38.50
C MET A 149 -8.37 -26.24 -38.28
N GLY A 150 -8.74 -26.68 -37.07
CA GLY A 150 -8.90 -28.10 -36.74
C GLY A 150 -7.65 -28.91 -37.09
N ASP A 151 -7.82 -29.95 -37.91
CA ASP A 151 -6.80 -30.90 -38.35
C ASP A 151 -5.62 -30.27 -39.08
N ALA A 152 -5.81 -29.09 -39.68
CA ALA A 152 -4.74 -28.36 -40.36
C ALA A 152 -3.82 -27.59 -39.39
N SER A 153 -4.21 -27.42 -38.11
CA SER A 153 -3.39 -26.69 -37.14
C SER A 153 -2.27 -27.56 -36.57
N PRO A 154 -1.01 -27.09 -36.56
CA PRO A 154 0.08 -27.79 -35.88
C PRO A 154 -0.10 -27.83 -34.36
N TRP A 155 -0.99 -26.99 -33.81
CA TRP A 155 -1.29 -26.87 -32.38
C TRP A 155 -2.48 -27.73 -31.95
N ARG A 156 -3.15 -28.45 -32.86
CA ARG A 156 -4.32 -29.27 -32.53
C ARG A 156 -4.11 -30.18 -31.30
N PRO A 157 -3.01 -30.96 -31.18
CA PRO A 157 -2.82 -31.79 -30.00
C PRO A 157 -2.73 -31.01 -28.68
N TYR A 158 -2.28 -29.75 -28.73
CA TYR A 158 -2.29 -28.84 -27.58
C TYR A 158 -3.65 -28.20 -27.35
N LEU A 159 -4.44 -27.91 -28.38
CA LEU A 159 -5.75 -27.27 -28.23
C LEU A 159 -6.83 -28.23 -27.75
N ASP A 160 -6.75 -29.51 -28.13
CA ASP A 160 -7.76 -30.54 -27.81
C ASP A 160 -7.79 -30.93 -26.33
N ILE A 161 -6.67 -30.70 -25.64
CA ILE A 161 -6.50 -30.98 -24.20
C ILE A 161 -6.84 -29.78 -23.30
N LEU A 162 -7.09 -28.60 -23.86
CA LEU A 162 -7.40 -27.42 -23.07
C LEU A 162 -8.80 -27.53 -22.48
N PRO A 163 -8.99 -27.11 -21.22
CA PRO A 163 -10.32 -27.08 -20.63
C PRO A 163 -11.22 -26.15 -21.44
N ARG A 164 -12.46 -26.60 -21.73
CA ARG A 164 -13.45 -25.78 -22.45
C ARG A 164 -13.90 -24.58 -21.62
N GLN A 165 -13.90 -24.73 -20.30
CA GLN A 165 -14.25 -23.73 -19.30
C GLN A 165 -13.45 -24.02 -18.03
N THR A 166 -13.33 -23.00 -17.18
CA THR A 166 -12.81 -23.17 -15.82
C THR A 166 -13.74 -22.53 -14.82
N ASP A 167 -13.37 -22.64 -13.55
CA ASP A 167 -14.14 -22.08 -12.43
C ASP A 167 -13.82 -20.60 -12.18
N SER A 168 -13.07 -19.96 -13.08
CA SER A 168 -12.90 -18.51 -13.09
C SER A 168 -14.26 -17.81 -13.15
N THR A 169 -14.41 -16.74 -12.39
CA THR A 169 -15.66 -15.96 -12.33
C THR A 169 -16.07 -15.37 -13.69
N ILE A 170 -15.16 -15.30 -14.66
CA ILE A 170 -15.43 -14.93 -16.06
C ILE A 170 -16.44 -15.90 -16.72
N PHE A 171 -16.45 -17.17 -16.29
CA PHE A 171 -17.37 -18.18 -16.80
C PHE A 171 -18.63 -18.36 -15.95
N CYS A 172 -18.75 -17.64 -14.81
CA CYS A 172 -19.91 -17.72 -13.92
C CYS A 172 -21.14 -16.93 -14.42
N ALA A 173 -20.99 -16.04 -15.41
CA ALA A 173 -22.09 -15.43 -16.15
C ALA A 173 -21.61 -15.02 -17.55
N GLY A 174 -22.25 -15.52 -18.61
CA GLY A 174 -21.74 -15.50 -19.98
C GLY A 174 -21.15 -14.16 -20.46
N ARG A 175 -19.83 -14.03 -20.41
CA ARG A 175 -19.00 -13.16 -21.27
C ARG A 175 -17.54 -13.60 -21.19
N LYS A 176 -17.01 -14.06 -22.32
CA LYS A 176 -15.64 -14.56 -22.48
C LYS A 176 -14.61 -13.44 -22.41
N ARG A 177 -13.64 -13.54 -21.51
CA ARG A 177 -12.30 -12.93 -21.62
C ARG A 177 -11.23 -13.96 -21.22
N SER A 178 -10.08 -13.83 -21.85
CA SER A 178 -9.05 -14.82 -22.21
C SER A 178 -8.29 -15.51 -21.07
N PHE A 179 -7.70 -16.68 -21.36
CA PHE A 179 -7.41 -17.73 -20.37
C PHE A 179 -6.11 -18.50 -20.67
N TRP A 180 -5.03 -18.45 -19.86
CA TRP A 180 -3.84 -19.30 -20.09
C TRP A 180 -2.98 -19.57 -18.82
N ARG A 181 -2.90 -20.85 -18.41
CA ARG A 181 -1.76 -21.59 -17.74
C ARG A 181 -2.30 -22.86 -17.04
N TYR A 182 -2.43 -23.99 -17.73
CA TYR A 182 -3.06 -25.19 -17.14
C TYR A 182 -2.40 -26.48 -17.57
N LYS A 183 -1.34 -26.86 -16.86
CA LYS A 183 -0.80 -28.24 -16.86
C LYS A 183 0.00 -28.58 -15.61
N ILE A 184 0.67 -27.59 -15.01
CA ILE A 184 1.20 -27.71 -13.67
C ILE A 184 0.27 -26.97 -12.72
N ASN A 185 -0.09 -27.61 -11.62
CA ASN A 185 -1.09 -27.10 -10.70
C ASN A 185 -0.45 -26.33 -9.55
N HIS A 186 -1.28 -25.54 -8.88
CA HIS A 186 -0.90 -24.73 -7.74
C HIS A 186 -1.01 -25.52 -6.43
N SER A 187 -0.10 -25.28 -5.49
CA SER A 187 -0.24 -25.72 -4.09
C SER A 187 0.17 -24.60 -3.13
N ASP A 188 -0.66 -24.36 -2.12
CA ASP A 188 -0.46 -23.38 -1.04
C ASP A 188 0.59 -23.81 0.00
N ALA A 189 1.01 -25.08 -0.04
CA ALA A 189 2.12 -25.59 0.76
C ALA A 189 3.50 -25.06 0.30
N ILE A 190 3.59 -24.56 -0.93
CA ILE A 190 4.84 -24.04 -1.50
C ILE A 190 4.94 -22.54 -1.22
N THR A 191 5.76 -22.17 -0.25
CA THR A 191 5.90 -20.78 0.21
C THR A 191 7.16 -20.07 -0.30
N SER A 192 7.97 -20.74 -1.13
CA SER A 192 9.17 -20.12 -1.71
C SER A 192 8.80 -19.13 -2.82
N GLY A 193 9.35 -17.91 -2.76
CA GLY A 193 9.21 -16.90 -3.81
C GLY A 193 10.09 -17.15 -5.04
N ASP A 194 10.97 -18.15 -5.00
CA ASP A 194 11.85 -18.48 -6.12
C ASP A 194 11.04 -18.99 -7.32
N PRO A 195 11.26 -18.46 -8.53
CA PRO A 195 10.54 -18.91 -9.71
C PRO A 195 10.91 -20.37 -9.97
N SER A 196 9.90 -21.25 -10.02
CA SER A 196 10.10 -22.66 -10.36
C SER A 196 10.39 -22.88 -11.84
N TRP A 197 10.57 -21.81 -12.62
CA TRP A 197 10.83 -21.84 -14.05
C TRP A 197 11.85 -20.80 -14.47
N GLU A 198 12.55 -21.05 -15.56
CA GLU A 198 13.48 -20.11 -16.17
C GLU A 198 13.53 -20.28 -17.70
N ILE A 199 14.01 -19.25 -18.39
CA ILE A 199 14.30 -19.31 -19.82
C ILE A 199 15.81 -19.46 -20.00
N LYS A 200 16.24 -20.56 -20.63
CA LYS A 200 17.64 -20.86 -20.93
C LYS A 200 17.93 -20.70 -22.42
N GLY A 201 19.15 -20.33 -22.76
CA GLY A 201 19.69 -20.49 -24.11
C GLY A 201 20.27 -21.89 -24.32
N LYS A 202 20.05 -22.49 -25.49
CA LYS A 202 20.64 -23.75 -25.93
C LYS A 202 21.37 -23.55 -27.27
N GLY A 203 22.44 -24.33 -27.47
CA GLY A 203 23.26 -24.33 -28.69
C GLY A 203 24.39 -23.29 -28.69
N LEU A 204 25.20 -23.29 -29.76
CA LEU A 204 26.24 -22.27 -29.96
C LEU A 204 25.60 -20.87 -30.02
N PHE A 205 26.11 -19.94 -29.21
CA PHE A 205 25.61 -18.57 -29.06
C PHE A 205 24.18 -18.41 -28.49
N SER A 206 23.63 -19.43 -27.81
CA SER A 206 22.31 -19.33 -27.15
C SER A 206 21.15 -18.94 -28.08
N ARG A 207 21.23 -19.29 -29.38
CA ARG A 207 20.22 -18.90 -30.38
C ARG A 207 18.87 -19.61 -30.19
N GLU A 208 18.83 -20.75 -29.51
CA GLU A 208 17.59 -21.46 -29.21
C GLU A 208 17.16 -21.23 -27.77
N LEU A 209 16.01 -20.60 -27.55
CA LEU A 209 15.46 -20.39 -26.21
C LEU A 209 14.63 -21.60 -25.77
N ILE A 210 14.72 -21.95 -24.49
CA ILE A 210 14.01 -23.06 -23.87
C ILE A 210 13.40 -22.60 -22.56
N PHE A 211 12.12 -22.90 -22.36
CA PHE A 211 11.46 -22.79 -21.07
C PHE A 211 11.76 -24.06 -20.26
N SER A 212 12.36 -23.91 -19.08
CA SER A 212 12.74 -25.00 -18.18
C SER A 212 11.94 -24.89 -16.89
N LEU A 213 11.23 -25.95 -16.53
CA LEU A 213 10.43 -26.06 -15.30
C LEU A 213 11.12 -27.00 -14.31
N ARG A 214 11.19 -26.58 -13.05
CA ARG A 214 11.89 -27.28 -11.96
C ARG A 214 10.93 -27.60 -10.81
N THR A 215 11.20 -28.65 -10.05
CA THR A 215 10.47 -28.95 -8.81
C THR A 215 10.88 -27.98 -7.68
N PRO A 216 9.98 -27.20 -7.07
CA PRO A 216 10.35 -26.32 -5.96
C PRO A 216 10.59 -27.08 -4.65
N VAL A 217 10.04 -28.30 -4.54
CA VAL A 217 10.13 -29.20 -3.38
C VAL A 217 10.40 -30.63 -3.84
N PRO A 218 10.93 -31.52 -2.97
CA PRO A 218 11.03 -32.95 -3.29
C PRO A 218 9.65 -33.57 -3.51
N VAL A 219 9.52 -34.44 -4.50
CA VAL A 219 8.25 -35.12 -4.86
C VAL A 219 8.49 -36.63 -4.95
N LYS A 220 7.65 -37.45 -4.32
CA LYS A 220 7.78 -38.92 -4.41
C LYS A 220 7.17 -39.47 -5.68
N SER A 221 7.61 -40.66 -6.08
CA SER A 221 7.01 -41.40 -7.19
C SER A 221 5.49 -41.57 -6.99
N GLY A 222 4.72 -41.24 -8.02
CA GLY A 222 3.26 -41.30 -8.00
C GLY A 222 2.56 -40.04 -7.47
N GLU A 223 3.30 -39.09 -6.88
CA GLU A 223 2.72 -37.82 -6.41
C GLU A 223 2.69 -36.75 -7.52
N GLN A 224 1.81 -35.77 -7.35
CA GLN A 224 1.69 -34.63 -8.27
C GLN A 224 2.78 -33.58 -8.00
N VAL A 225 3.34 -33.04 -9.07
CA VAL A 225 4.25 -31.89 -9.03
C VAL A 225 3.44 -30.60 -9.05
N TYR A 226 3.66 -29.75 -8.04
CA TYR A 226 3.01 -28.46 -7.89
C TYR A 226 4.03 -27.29 -7.94
N ILE A 227 3.53 -26.09 -8.20
CA ILE A 227 4.27 -24.83 -8.08
C ILE A 227 3.46 -23.77 -7.33
N GLN A 228 4.14 -22.72 -6.88
CA GLN A 228 3.47 -21.51 -6.40
C GLN A 228 3.17 -20.59 -7.60
N PHE A 229 1.90 -20.23 -7.79
CA PHE A 229 1.50 -19.36 -8.90
C PHE A 229 1.86 -17.91 -8.63
N ASP A 230 1.49 -17.41 -7.45
CA ASP A 230 1.78 -16.04 -7.04
C ASP A 230 1.56 -15.88 -5.53
N LEU A 231 2.56 -15.39 -4.79
CA LEU A 231 2.44 -15.13 -3.34
C LEU A 231 1.80 -13.77 -3.02
N SER A 232 1.73 -12.86 -3.99
CA SER A 232 1.16 -11.52 -3.80
C SER A 232 -0.34 -11.44 -4.06
N LYS A 233 -0.89 -12.38 -4.85
CA LYS A 233 -2.31 -12.36 -5.21
C LYS A 233 -3.23 -12.66 -4.04
N SER A 234 -4.36 -11.96 -3.99
CA SER A 234 -5.49 -12.20 -3.11
C SER A 234 -6.39 -13.33 -3.62
N ASN A 235 -7.26 -13.85 -2.75
CA ASN A 235 -8.28 -14.83 -3.12
C ASN A 235 -9.26 -14.31 -4.17
N ALA A 236 -9.52 -13.00 -4.22
CA ALA A 236 -10.35 -12.41 -5.27
C ALA A 236 -9.67 -12.51 -6.65
N GLU A 237 -8.36 -12.26 -6.70
CA GLU A 237 -7.56 -12.39 -7.92
C GLU A 237 -7.36 -13.85 -8.33
N LEU A 238 -7.10 -14.76 -7.37
CA LEU A 238 -7.00 -16.19 -7.65
C LEU A 238 -8.32 -16.76 -8.20
N ALA A 239 -9.46 -16.33 -7.64
CA ALA A 239 -10.79 -16.70 -8.12
C ALA A 239 -11.06 -16.17 -9.54
N LEU A 240 -10.62 -14.95 -9.84
CA LEU A 240 -10.80 -14.33 -11.16
C LEU A 240 -9.87 -14.96 -12.21
N ASP A 241 -8.59 -15.09 -11.89
CA ASP A 241 -7.57 -15.52 -12.85
C ASP A 241 -7.61 -17.03 -13.08
N TYR A 242 -7.81 -17.79 -12.00
CA TYR A 242 -7.59 -19.23 -12.03
C TYR A 242 -8.83 -20.08 -11.74
N GLY A 243 -9.78 -19.55 -10.98
CA GLY A 243 -10.96 -20.30 -10.56
C GLY A 243 -10.71 -21.19 -9.34
N PHE A 244 -9.88 -20.74 -8.40
CA PHE A 244 -9.74 -21.37 -7.08
C PHE A 244 -9.42 -20.29 -6.02
N ILE A 245 -9.48 -20.67 -4.75
CA ILE A 245 -9.07 -19.84 -3.61
C ILE A 245 -8.24 -20.68 -2.65
N GLU A 246 -7.37 -20.02 -1.87
CA GLU A 246 -6.59 -20.63 -0.80
C GLU A 246 -7.30 -20.45 0.54
N SER A 247 -7.03 -21.37 1.48
CA SER A 247 -7.59 -21.34 2.84
C SER A 247 -6.90 -20.34 3.76
N ARG A 248 -5.70 -19.88 3.38
CA ARG A 248 -4.86 -19.00 4.19
C ARG A 248 -5.50 -17.63 4.39
N SER A 249 -5.37 -17.08 5.60
CA SER A 249 -5.96 -15.79 5.95
C SER A 249 -5.27 -14.61 5.26
N ASP A 250 -3.96 -14.70 5.01
CA ASP A 250 -3.16 -13.66 4.35
C ASP A 250 -3.52 -13.44 2.87
N ARG A 251 -4.32 -14.35 2.28
CA ARG A 251 -4.89 -14.20 0.94
C ARG A 251 -6.21 -13.45 0.93
N GLN A 252 -6.82 -13.24 2.08
CA GLN A 252 -8.03 -12.45 2.18
C GLN A 252 -7.61 -10.99 2.17
N ALA A 253 -7.88 -10.31 1.05
CA ALA A 253 -7.63 -8.90 0.89
C ALA A 253 -8.87 -8.16 0.39
N TYR A 254 -8.97 -6.88 0.74
CA TYR A 254 -10.00 -5.98 0.28
C TYR A 254 -9.38 -4.62 -0.05
N THR A 255 -9.54 -4.19 -1.30
CA THR A 255 -9.02 -2.88 -1.73
C THR A 255 -10.02 -1.79 -1.39
N LEU A 256 -9.63 -0.88 -0.50
CA LEU A 256 -10.35 0.36 -0.26
C LEU A 256 -9.95 1.40 -1.30
N THR A 257 -10.94 1.99 -1.97
CA THR A 257 -10.72 3.12 -2.87
C THR A 257 -11.14 4.41 -2.16
N LEU A 258 -10.23 5.37 -2.11
CA LEU A 258 -10.46 6.69 -1.56
C LEU A 258 -10.22 7.74 -2.64
N GLU A 259 -11.09 8.74 -2.69
CA GLU A 259 -11.09 9.74 -3.74
C GLU A 259 -11.25 11.14 -3.13
N ILE A 260 -10.46 12.09 -3.63
CA ILE A 260 -10.66 13.52 -3.35
C ILE A 260 -11.71 14.01 -4.35
N SER A 261 -12.90 14.36 -3.88
CA SER A 261 -13.98 14.77 -4.78
C SER A 261 -13.68 16.12 -5.44
N GLU A 262 -13.87 16.24 -6.76
CA GLU A 262 -13.83 17.51 -7.49
C GLU A 262 -14.80 18.57 -6.93
N SER A 263 -15.87 18.14 -6.26
CA SER A 263 -16.83 19.04 -5.60
C SER A 263 -16.35 19.59 -4.26
N ASP A 264 -15.20 19.12 -3.76
CA ASP A 264 -14.60 19.62 -2.52
C ASP A 264 -14.10 21.06 -2.73
N PRO A 265 -14.48 22.02 -1.85
CA PRO A 265 -14.04 23.40 -1.96
C PRO A 265 -12.52 23.59 -1.97
N PHE A 266 -11.77 22.62 -1.45
CA PHE A 266 -10.32 22.61 -1.38
C PHE A 266 -9.67 21.55 -2.28
N TYR A 267 -10.37 21.10 -3.32
CA TYR A 267 -9.92 20.03 -4.22
C TYR A 267 -8.46 20.23 -4.69
N GLY A 268 -8.13 21.41 -5.24
CA GLY A 268 -6.81 21.70 -5.79
C GLY A 268 -5.69 21.58 -4.75
N ASP A 269 -5.87 22.19 -3.56
CA ASP A 269 -4.86 22.13 -2.50
C ASP A 269 -4.68 20.70 -1.96
N LYS A 270 -5.77 19.94 -1.82
CA LYS A 270 -5.73 18.55 -1.38
C LYS A 270 -5.04 17.64 -2.40
N LEU A 271 -5.35 17.82 -3.69
CA LEU A 271 -4.74 17.06 -4.77
C LEU A 271 -3.23 17.32 -4.83
N ASP A 272 -2.81 18.57 -4.77
CA ASP A 272 -1.39 18.95 -4.74
C ASP A 272 -0.63 18.29 -3.57
N ILE A 273 -1.25 18.22 -2.39
CA ILE A 273 -0.67 17.56 -1.21
C ILE A 273 -0.58 16.05 -1.43
N ALA A 274 -1.61 15.42 -2.00
CA ALA A 274 -1.60 13.99 -2.32
C ALA A 274 -0.49 13.64 -3.33
N GLU A 275 -0.40 14.40 -4.43
CA GLU A 275 0.60 14.20 -5.49
C GLU A 275 2.03 14.40 -4.98
N SER A 276 2.24 15.42 -4.15
CA SER A 276 3.53 15.67 -3.50
C SER A 276 3.99 14.51 -2.60
N ASN A 277 3.09 13.62 -2.19
CA ASN A 277 3.37 12.45 -1.35
C ASN A 277 3.21 11.11 -2.11
N GLY A 278 3.15 11.15 -3.45
CA GLY A 278 3.14 9.96 -4.30
C GLY A 278 1.77 9.28 -4.43
N LEU A 279 0.68 10.00 -4.14
CA LEU A 279 -0.70 9.54 -4.32
C LEU A 279 -1.39 10.37 -5.41
N GLY A 280 -2.40 9.81 -6.06
CA GLY A 280 -3.24 10.56 -7.00
C GLY A 280 -4.54 11.03 -6.36
N GLU A 281 -5.41 11.62 -7.16
CA GLU A 281 -6.81 11.94 -6.82
C GLU A 281 -7.58 10.72 -6.30
N THR A 282 -7.38 9.58 -6.95
CA THR A 282 -7.90 8.29 -6.52
C THR A 282 -6.75 7.43 -6.01
N ALA A 283 -6.86 6.98 -4.77
CA ALA A 283 -5.89 6.13 -4.11
C ALA A 283 -6.51 4.77 -3.76
N TYR A 284 -5.73 3.70 -3.97
CA TYR A 284 -6.12 2.32 -3.72
C TYR A 284 -5.29 1.76 -2.56
N PHE A 285 -5.96 1.22 -1.55
CA PHE A 285 -5.32 0.68 -0.35
C PHE A 285 -5.76 -0.76 -0.13
N ASP A 286 -4.85 -1.69 -0.32
CA ASP A 286 -5.09 -3.11 -0.09
C ASP A 286 -5.01 -3.43 1.41
N ILE A 287 -6.12 -3.93 1.96
CA ILE A 287 -6.23 -4.32 3.35
C ILE A 287 -6.24 -5.85 3.41
N VAL A 288 -5.20 -6.42 4.01
CA VAL A 288 -5.03 -7.88 4.17
C VAL A 288 -5.43 -8.30 5.58
N LEU A 289 -6.08 -9.47 5.69
CA LEU A 289 -6.57 -9.96 6.97
C LEU A 289 -5.38 -10.35 7.87
N GLY A 290 -5.32 -9.76 9.06
CA GLY A 290 -4.21 -9.95 10.00
C GLY A 290 -2.97 -9.08 9.72
N GLY A 291 -2.98 -8.29 8.63
CA GLY A 291 -1.96 -7.31 8.32
C GLY A 291 -2.16 -5.96 9.02
N SER A 292 -1.11 -5.15 9.10
CA SER A 292 -1.21 -3.74 9.51
C SER A 292 -1.90 -2.91 8.40
N LEU A 293 -2.60 -1.85 8.78
CA LEU A 293 -3.14 -0.90 7.80
C LEU A 293 -2.01 -0.29 6.95
N PRO A 294 -2.24 -0.04 5.65
CA PRO A 294 -1.26 0.64 4.80
C PRO A 294 -0.90 2.02 5.39
N PRO A 295 0.40 2.37 5.47
CA PRO A 295 0.85 3.53 6.24
C PRO A 295 0.32 4.86 5.72
N GLN A 296 0.05 4.96 4.41
CA GLN A 296 -0.45 6.19 3.77
C GLN A 296 -1.98 6.31 3.83
N MET A 297 -2.70 5.27 4.24
CA MET A 297 -4.16 5.23 4.21
C MET A 297 -4.80 6.20 5.21
N LEU A 298 -4.29 6.24 6.45
CA LEU A 298 -4.82 7.14 7.49
C LEU A 298 -4.56 8.62 7.19
N PRO A 299 -3.33 9.04 6.79
CA PRO A 299 -3.09 10.40 6.33
C PRO A 299 -4.00 10.81 5.19
N TYR A 300 -4.23 9.91 4.21
CA TYR A 300 -5.10 10.20 3.09
C TYR A 300 -6.56 10.37 3.53
N LEU A 301 -7.09 9.49 4.39
CA LEU A 301 -8.44 9.66 4.96
C LEU A 301 -8.61 11.01 5.67
N ARG A 302 -7.58 11.44 6.41
CA ARG A 302 -7.58 12.73 7.11
C ARG A 302 -7.55 13.91 6.16
N LEU A 303 -6.79 13.80 5.07
CA LEU A 303 -6.74 14.81 4.00
C LEU A 303 -8.10 14.95 3.31
N VAL A 304 -8.73 13.83 2.95
CA VAL A 304 -10.05 13.88 2.29
C VAL A 304 -11.09 14.48 3.24
N ALA A 305 -11.09 14.11 4.51
CA ALA A 305 -12.00 14.67 5.52
C ALA A 305 -11.61 16.08 6.03
N LEU A 306 -10.51 16.66 5.53
CA LEU A 306 -10.01 17.96 5.99
C LEU A 306 -10.94 19.08 5.52
N GLY A 307 -11.36 19.97 6.41
CA GLY A 307 -12.26 21.06 6.06
C GLY A 307 -12.68 21.86 7.28
N GLY A 308 -13.53 22.87 7.07
CA GLY A 308 -14.03 23.73 8.14
C GLY A 308 -12.90 24.38 8.95
N THR A 309 -12.87 24.12 10.26
CA THR A 309 -11.87 24.70 11.17
C THR A 309 -10.45 24.17 10.96
N ASP A 310 -10.27 23.05 10.27
CA ASP A 310 -8.96 22.44 10.03
C ASP A 310 -8.37 22.83 8.66
N ALA A 311 -9.10 23.63 7.86
CA ALA A 311 -8.70 24.04 6.52
C ALA A 311 -7.42 24.92 6.52
N PHE A 312 -7.06 25.55 7.65
CA PHE A 312 -5.81 26.32 7.76
C PHE A 312 -4.56 25.47 7.47
N LEU A 313 -4.64 24.14 7.65
CA LEU A 313 -3.55 23.23 7.32
C LEU A 313 -3.29 23.13 5.81
N LEU A 314 -4.22 23.59 4.97
CA LEU A 314 -4.07 23.63 3.51
C LEU A 314 -3.36 24.91 3.04
N GLU A 315 -3.10 25.86 3.93
CA GLU A 315 -2.39 27.09 3.55
C GLU A 315 -0.95 26.81 3.11
N SER A 316 -0.46 27.62 2.17
CA SER A 316 0.89 27.49 1.57
C SER A 316 2.05 27.38 2.58
N ILE A 317 1.87 27.93 3.79
CA ILE A 317 2.86 27.90 4.87
C ILE A 317 3.10 26.47 5.37
N PHE A 318 2.08 25.62 5.33
CA PHE A 318 2.15 24.25 5.80
C PHE A 318 2.40 23.25 4.67
N ARG A 319 2.39 23.65 3.39
CA ARG A 319 2.42 22.76 2.22
C ARG A 319 3.47 21.63 2.29
N ASN A 320 4.67 21.94 2.81
CA ASN A 320 5.78 20.99 2.92
C ASN A 320 5.76 20.15 4.22
N SER A 321 4.84 20.42 5.15
CA SER A 321 4.72 19.74 6.44
C SER A 321 3.32 19.17 6.71
N VAL A 322 2.30 19.49 5.89
CA VAL A 322 0.91 19.02 6.09
C VAL A 322 0.85 17.51 6.26
N TRP A 323 1.56 16.77 5.40
CA TRP A 323 1.54 15.30 5.45
C TRP A 323 1.98 14.74 6.80
N GLY A 324 3.03 15.32 7.40
CA GLY A 324 3.48 14.93 8.74
C GLY A 324 2.46 15.26 9.85
N HIS A 325 1.59 16.26 9.65
CA HIS A 325 0.47 16.52 10.54
C HIS A 325 -0.65 15.50 10.36
N LEU A 326 -0.89 15.03 9.14
CA LEU A 326 -1.88 14.02 8.81
C LEU A 326 -1.50 12.60 9.27
N GLU A 327 -0.23 12.34 9.60
CA GLU A 327 0.18 11.10 10.28
C GLU A 327 -0.41 10.99 11.70
N LEU A 328 -0.77 12.12 12.31
CA LEU A 328 -1.46 12.18 13.60
C LEU A 328 -2.92 12.62 13.46
N PRO A 329 -3.74 12.41 14.50
CA PRO A 329 -5.09 12.95 14.54
C PRO A 329 -5.11 14.47 14.39
N VAL A 330 -5.81 14.96 13.37
CA VAL A 330 -5.91 16.40 13.06
C VAL A 330 -6.76 17.12 14.08
N SER A 331 -8.02 16.70 14.22
CA SER A 331 -8.97 17.24 15.19
C SER A 331 -10.03 16.20 15.52
N ARG A 332 -10.77 16.41 16.63
CA ARG A 332 -11.90 15.53 16.96
C ARG A 332 -12.95 15.51 15.84
N ALA A 333 -13.24 16.67 15.25
CA ALA A 333 -14.27 16.80 14.23
C ALA A 333 -13.88 16.07 12.94
N ASN A 334 -12.62 16.17 12.53
CA ASN A 334 -12.06 15.43 11.40
C ASN A 334 -12.12 13.91 11.66
N GLU A 335 -11.63 13.46 12.83
CA GLU A 335 -11.61 12.03 13.16
C GLU A 335 -13.00 11.42 13.33
N GLU A 336 -13.93 12.15 13.95
CA GLU A 336 -15.33 11.73 14.09
C GLU A 336 -16.02 11.64 12.73
N THR A 337 -15.69 12.54 11.80
CA THR A 337 -16.19 12.49 10.42
C THR A 337 -15.68 11.24 9.70
N ILE A 338 -14.38 10.94 9.79
CA ILE A 338 -13.78 9.73 9.20
C ILE A 338 -14.43 8.49 9.79
N CYS A 339 -14.48 8.38 11.12
CA CYS A 339 -15.11 7.23 11.81
C CYS A 339 -16.56 7.02 11.38
N ARG A 340 -17.34 8.11 11.29
CA ARG A 340 -18.74 8.05 10.88
C ARG A 340 -18.89 7.55 9.45
N VAL A 341 -18.08 8.06 8.54
CA VAL A 341 -18.12 7.73 7.10
C VAL A 341 -17.69 6.30 6.88
N VAL A 342 -16.56 5.88 7.46
CA VAL A 342 -16.07 4.51 7.42
C VAL A 342 -17.12 3.56 8.00
N ARG A 343 -17.67 3.86 9.18
CA ARG A 343 -18.71 3.01 9.80
C ARG A 343 -19.93 2.88 8.91
N TYR A 344 -20.37 3.98 8.29
CA TYR A 344 -21.50 3.95 7.36
C TYR A 344 -21.18 3.11 6.12
N ALA A 345 -20.00 3.30 5.51
CA ALA A 345 -19.55 2.53 4.35
C ALA A 345 -19.44 1.04 4.66
N CYS A 346 -18.80 0.66 5.77
CA CYS A 346 -18.69 -0.73 6.22
C CYS A 346 -20.07 -1.33 6.51
N LYS A 347 -20.97 -0.61 7.20
CA LYS A 347 -22.33 -1.08 7.48
C LYS A 347 -23.13 -1.28 6.19
N SER A 348 -23.02 -0.33 5.26
CA SER A 348 -23.66 -0.39 3.94
C SER A 348 -23.15 -1.59 3.15
N ALA A 349 -21.83 -1.76 3.05
CA ALA A 349 -21.18 -2.88 2.38
C ALA A 349 -21.62 -4.22 2.99
N LEU A 350 -21.58 -4.37 4.32
CA LEU A 350 -22.02 -5.59 5.01
C LEU A 350 -23.51 -5.89 4.80
N SER A 351 -24.36 -4.86 4.76
CA SER A 351 -25.81 -5.03 4.54
C SER A 351 -26.18 -5.47 3.12
N SER A 352 -25.24 -5.34 2.17
CA SER A 352 -25.46 -5.79 0.79
C SER A 352 -25.38 -7.31 0.63
N TYR A 353 -24.76 -8.00 1.58
CA TYR A 353 -24.67 -9.46 1.58
C TYR A 353 -25.93 -10.07 2.19
N ARG A 354 -26.44 -11.12 1.55
CA ARG A 354 -27.65 -11.85 2.01
C ARG A 354 -27.37 -12.83 3.15
N THR A 355 -26.12 -13.22 3.34
CA THR A 355 -25.71 -14.19 4.36
C THR A 355 -24.80 -13.56 5.40
N THR A 356 -24.84 -14.07 6.62
CA THR A 356 -23.94 -13.69 7.71
C THR A 356 -22.58 -14.40 7.58
N ILE A 357 -21.58 -13.99 8.38
CA ILE A 357 -20.26 -14.66 8.38
C ILE A 357 -20.42 -16.09 8.91
N GLN A 358 -21.23 -16.27 9.97
CA GLN A 358 -21.49 -17.57 10.58
C GLN A 358 -22.13 -18.55 9.59
N GLU A 359 -23.17 -18.12 8.88
CA GLU A 359 -23.82 -18.96 7.85
C GLU A 359 -22.85 -19.41 6.76
N ASP A 360 -21.92 -18.54 6.35
CA ASP A 360 -20.93 -18.89 5.35
C ASP A 360 -19.87 -19.87 5.85
N GLU A 361 -19.44 -19.71 7.11
CA GLU A 361 -18.52 -20.65 7.74
C GLU A 361 -19.16 -22.02 7.92
N GLU A 362 -20.43 -22.07 8.32
CA GLU A 362 -21.21 -23.31 8.39
C GLU A 362 -21.33 -23.98 7.02
N LEU A 363 -21.59 -23.21 5.96
CA LEU A 363 -21.63 -23.74 4.60
C LEU A 363 -20.27 -24.30 4.14
N ILE A 364 -19.17 -23.61 4.46
CA ILE A 364 -17.81 -24.08 4.14
C ILE A 364 -17.51 -25.37 4.91
N ASN A 365 -17.83 -25.42 6.21
CA ASN A 365 -17.56 -26.55 7.09
C ASN A 365 -18.46 -27.76 6.79
N GLY A 366 -19.67 -27.54 6.27
CA GLY A 366 -20.62 -28.59 5.88
C GLY A 366 -20.15 -29.44 4.68
N GLY A 367 -19.07 -29.06 4.00
CA GLY A 367 -18.33 -29.90 3.05
C GLY A 367 -18.97 -30.11 1.66
N ASN A 368 -20.30 -30.05 1.57
CA ASN A 368 -21.05 -30.40 0.34
C ASN A 368 -21.33 -29.18 -0.56
N LEU A 369 -20.30 -28.41 -0.89
CA LEU A 369 -20.39 -27.28 -1.81
C LEU A 369 -19.77 -27.63 -3.16
N ASP A 370 -20.48 -27.29 -4.23
CA ASP A 370 -19.91 -27.22 -5.58
C ASP A 370 -18.68 -26.29 -5.61
N ARG A 371 -17.73 -26.52 -6.52
CA ARG A 371 -16.46 -25.76 -6.59
C ARG A 371 -16.69 -24.26 -6.72
N ARG A 372 -17.59 -23.85 -7.61
CA ARG A 372 -17.89 -22.42 -7.86
C ARG A 372 -18.60 -21.81 -6.68
N LEU A 373 -19.50 -22.57 -6.04
CA LEU A 373 -20.18 -22.13 -4.84
C LEU A 373 -19.17 -21.96 -3.69
N ARG A 374 -18.24 -22.90 -3.51
CA ARG A 374 -17.17 -22.81 -2.50
C ARG A 374 -16.30 -21.56 -2.69
N ILE A 375 -15.92 -21.24 -3.93
CA ILE A 375 -15.19 -20.00 -4.25
C ILE A 375 -16.03 -18.77 -3.85
N ALA A 376 -17.29 -18.72 -4.27
CA ALA A 376 -18.16 -17.59 -3.97
C ALA A 376 -18.39 -17.40 -2.46
N VAL A 377 -18.60 -18.50 -1.70
CA VAL A 377 -18.76 -18.47 -0.25
C VAL A 377 -17.45 -18.08 0.44
N GLY A 378 -16.30 -18.60 0.00
CA GLY A 378 -15.01 -18.26 0.59
C GLY A 378 -14.60 -16.81 0.38
N VAL A 379 -14.76 -16.27 -0.83
CA VAL A 379 -14.45 -14.85 -1.13
C VAL A 379 -15.36 -13.93 -0.32
N ARG A 380 -16.69 -14.16 -0.34
CA ARG A 380 -17.63 -13.28 0.36
C ARG A 380 -17.48 -13.35 1.89
N ALA A 381 -17.11 -14.51 2.44
CA ALA A 381 -16.82 -14.66 3.87
C ALA A 381 -15.57 -13.85 4.26
N GLY A 382 -14.51 -13.93 3.44
CA GLY A 382 -13.29 -13.14 3.64
C GLY A 382 -13.54 -11.63 3.56
N GLU A 383 -14.27 -11.16 2.55
CA GLU A 383 -14.64 -9.75 2.40
C GLU A 383 -15.43 -9.22 3.61
N LYS A 384 -16.41 -9.99 4.11
CA LYS A 384 -17.18 -9.62 5.29
C LYS A 384 -16.30 -9.52 6.55
N LYS A 385 -15.42 -10.50 6.77
CA LYS A 385 -14.45 -10.49 7.90
C LYS A 385 -13.55 -9.27 7.83
N LEU A 386 -12.98 -8.98 6.67
CA LEU A 386 -12.14 -7.81 6.44
C LEU A 386 -12.89 -6.51 6.68
N THR A 387 -14.12 -6.39 6.18
CA THR A 387 -14.94 -5.19 6.37
C THR A 387 -15.25 -4.97 7.85
N GLN A 388 -15.52 -6.02 8.60
CA GLN A 388 -15.76 -5.95 10.05
C GLN A 388 -14.48 -5.61 10.82
N LEU A 389 -13.35 -6.25 10.49
CA LEU A 389 -12.06 -6.00 11.12
C LEU A 389 -11.57 -4.58 10.81
N HIS A 390 -11.74 -4.10 9.58
CA HIS A 390 -11.41 -2.74 9.17
C HIS A 390 -12.25 -1.71 9.97
N ALA A 391 -13.54 -1.94 10.13
CA ALA A 391 -14.38 -1.10 10.98
C ALA A 391 -13.88 -1.11 12.44
N GLN A 392 -13.53 -2.26 12.99
CA GLN A 392 -13.02 -2.36 14.36
C GLN A 392 -11.64 -1.72 14.51
N LEU A 393 -10.71 -1.92 13.59
CA LEU A 393 -9.37 -1.33 13.61
C LEU A 393 -9.44 0.19 13.52
N LEU A 394 -10.31 0.75 12.68
CA LEU A 394 -10.47 2.19 12.63
C LEU A 394 -11.18 2.71 13.87
N LEU A 395 -12.25 2.08 14.35
CA LEU A 395 -12.93 2.51 15.58
C LEU A 395 -12.03 2.40 16.83
N ASN A 396 -11.13 1.41 16.87
CA ASN A 396 -10.18 1.20 17.97
C ASN A 396 -8.88 2.01 17.82
N GLY A 397 -8.40 2.21 16.59
CA GLY A 397 -7.21 3.03 16.28
C GLY A 397 -7.47 4.53 16.37
N PHE A 398 -8.68 4.96 16.01
CA PHE A 398 -9.22 6.30 16.32
C PHE A 398 -9.85 6.35 17.71
N SER A 399 -9.74 5.29 18.53
CA SER A 399 -10.35 5.29 19.85
C SER A 399 -9.82 6.46 20.66
N GLN A 400 -10.72 6.99 21.48
CA GLN A 400 -10.49 8.13 22.35
C GLN A 400 -9.20 8.00 23.19
N LYS A 401 -8.59 6.82 23.36
CA LYS A 401 -7.34 6.64 24.13
C LYS A 401 -6.15 7.40 23.54
N CYS A 402 -5.87 7.31 22.24
CA CYS A 402 -4.75 8.05 21.62
C CYS A 402 -5.03 9.56 21.54
N PHE A 403 -6.29 9.94 21.29
CA PHE A 403 -6.72 11.34 21.27
C PHE A 403 -6.73 11.99 22.66
N LEU A 404 -7.27 11.30 23.67
CA LEU A 404 -7.24 11.71 25.07
C LEU A 404 -5.82 11.76 25.57
N LEU A 405 -4.96 10.82 25.18
CA LEU A 405 -3.54 10.85 25.53
C LEU A 405 -2.83 12.04 24.89
N THR A 406 -3.07 12.32 23.61
CA THR A 406 -2.50 13.50 22.91
C THR A 406 -3.03 14.81 23.51
N LYS A 407 -4.31 14.87 23.88
CA LYS A 407 -4.90 16.03 24.57
C LYS A 407 -4.48 16.16 26.02
N LEU A 408 -4.32 15.07 26.77
CA LEU A 408 -3.77 15.05 28.11
C LEU A 408 -2.33 15.54 28.06
N LEU A 409 -1.51 15.04 27.13
CA LEU A 409 -0.16 15.53 26.91
C LEU A 409 -0.16 17.03 26.55
N SER A 410 -0.98 17.46 25.60
CA SER A 410 -1.10 18.88 25.23
C SER A 410 -1.61 19.76 26.38
N PHE A 411 -2.52 19.26 27.22
CA PHE A 411 -3.03 19.94 28.41
C PHE A 411 -1.97 20.03 29.50
N CYS A 412 -1.29 18.93 29.82
CA CYS A 412 -0.17 18.88 30.75
C CYS A 412 0.98 19.79 30.31
N ILE A 413 1.22 19.90 29.00
CA ILE A 413 2.18 20.86 28.42
C ILE A 413 1.73 22.30 28.68
N ALA A 414 0.46 22.62 28.43
CA ALA A 414 -0.08 23.96 28.64
C ALA A 414 -0.21 24.34 30.13
N SER A 415 -0.44 23.37 31.01
CA SER A 415 -0.54 23.56 32.46
C SER A 415 0.81 23.51 33.19
N GLY A 416 1.90 23.13 32.50
CA GLY A 416 3.25 23.03 33.07
C GLY A 416 3.49 21.78 33.93
N ASP A 417 2.55 20.84 33.97
CA ASP A 417 2.66 19.59 34.74
C ASP A 417 3.33 18.48 33.92
N VAL A 418 4.65 18.49 33.95
CA VAL A 418 5.51 17.54 33.22
C VAL A 418 5.42 16.12 33.78
N SER A 419 5.12 15.96 35.08
CA SER A 419 5.09 14.65 35.74
C SER A 419 3.91 13.80 35.24
N HIS A 420 2.72 14.39 35.13
CA HIS A 420 1.56 13.69 34.56
C HIS A 420 1.73 13.41 33.06
N ALA A 421 2.39 14.31 32.31
CA ALA A 421 2.74 14.06 30.91
C ALA A 421 3.67 12.84 30.76
N ALA A 422 4.68 12.70 31.64
CA ALA A 422 5.61 11.58 31.62
C ALA A 422 4.93 10.25 31.94
N THR A 423 4.06 10.23 32.95
CA THR A 423 3.26 9.04 33.28
C THR A 423 2.34 8.65 32.13
N ALA A 424 1.66 9.62 31.51
CA ALA A 424 0.78 9.35 30.37
C ALA A 424 1.57 8.82 29.16
N PHE A 425 2.75 9.39 28.87
CA PHE A 425 3.64 8.91 27.82
C PHE A 425 4.17 7.48 28.09
N SER A 426 4.41 7.13 29.36
CA SER A 426 4.90 5.79 29.74
C SER A 426 3.90 4.66 29.47
N LEU A 427 2.62 4.99 29.29
CA LEU A 427 1.57 4.04 28.92
C LEU A 427 1.59 3.66 27.42
N VAL A 428 2.52 4.23 26.64
CA VAL A 428 2.66 3.96 25.21
C VAL A 428 3.84 3.03 24.96
N ASP A 429 3.55 1.81 24.51
CA ASP A 429 4.56 0.80 24.20
C ASP A 429 5.46 1.23 23.03
N HIS A 430 4.88 1.87 22.00
CA HIS A 430 5.59 2.31 20.78
C HIS A 430 5.30 3.78 20.42
N PRO A 431 5.91 4.75 21.12
CA PRO A 431 5.69 6.16 20.83
C PRO A 431 6.33 6.56 19.49
N SER A 432 5.54 7.26 18.66
CA SER A 432 6.03 7.81 17.40
C SER A 432 7.01 8.97 17.62
N THR A 433 7.76 9.33 16.58
CA THR A 433 8.65 10.50 16.60
C THR A 433 7.90 11.79 16.96
N THR A 434 6.67 11.95 16.47
CA THR A 434 5.87 13.15 16.71
C THR A 434 5.37 13.24 18.16
N LEU A 435 4.93 12.13 18.76
CA LEU A 435 4.55 12.10 20.18
C LEU A 435 5.75 12.42 21.08
N SER A 436 6.92 11.86 20.72
CA SER A 436 8.19 12.11 21.40
C SER A 436 8.61 13.59 21.28
N ASN A 437 8.39 14.20 20.11
CA ASN A 437 8.64 15.62 19.89
C ASN A 437 7.71 16.53 20.72
N GLN A 438 6.46 16.15 20.96
CA GLN A 438 5.59 16.88 21.88
C GLN A 438 6.10 16.83 23.32
N MET A 439 6.58 15.66 23.75
CA MET A 439 7.21 15.51 25.06
C MET A 439 8.51 16.32 25.18
N LEU A 440 9.34 16.33 24.14
CA LEU A 440 10.54 17.18 24.08
C LEU A 440 10.21 18.67 24.14
N ARG A 441 9.14 19.10 23.47
CA ARG A 441 8.65 20.48 23.58
C ARG A 441 8.24 20.81 25.02
N ALA A 442 7.50 19.92 25.68
CA ALA A 442 7.12 20.05 27.09
C ALA A 442 8.35 20.26 27.99
N LEU A 443 9.32 19.35 27.86
CA LEU A 443 10.52 19.31 28.68
C LEU A 443 11.42 20.53 28.43
N SER A 444 11.47 21.02 27.19
CA SER A 444 12.25 22.22 26.84
C SER A 444 11.74 23.50 27.53
N LEU A 445 10.44 23.56 27.82
CA LEU A 445 9.81 24.70 28.51
C LEU A 445 9.80 24.51 30.02
N SER A 446 10.07 23.30 30.51
CA SER A 446 10.04 22.98 31.94
C SER A 446 11.15 23.70 32.74
N PRO A 447 11.02 23.81 34.07
CA PRO A 447 12.06 24.36 34.94
C PRO A 447 13.38 23.56 34.93
N THR A 448 13.36 22.33 34.41
CA THR A 448 14.52 21.42 34.36
C THR A 448 14.86 21.03 32.91
N PRO A 449 15.52 21.93 32.13
CA PRO A 449 15.80 21.70 30.70
C PRO A 449 16.68 20.47 30.43
N LEU A 450 17.47 20.02 31.41
CA LEU A 450 18.27 18.81 31.33
C LEU A 450 17.42 17.55 31.04
N ASN A 451 16.19 17.49 31.57
CA ASN A 451 15.30 16.34 31.35
C ASN A 451 14.94 16.17 29.86
N CYS A 452 14.93 17.26 29.08
CA CYS A 452 14.73 17.22 27.63
C CYS A 452 15.85 16.42 26.94
N LEU A 453 17.12 16.67 27.32
CA LEU A 453 18.27 15.96 26.77
C LEU A 453 18.33 14.50 27.20
N LEU A 454 18.02 14.22 28.47
CA LEU A 454 17.95 12.85 28.99
C LEU A 454 16.87 12.03 28.27
N PHE A 455 15.69 12.60 28.11
CA PHE A 455 14.60 11.97 27.37
C PHE A 455 14.96 11.73 25.90
N TYR A 456 15.61 12.68 25.24
CA TYR A 456 16.12 12.48 23.87
C TYR A 456 17.10 11.31 23.78
N ASN A 457 18.06 11.20 24.70
CA ASN A 457 19.01 10.09 24.72
C ASN A 457 18.32 8.74 24.99
N GLN A 458 17.28 8.71 25.83
CA GLN A 458 16.45 7.53 26.03
C GLN A 458 15.71 7.15 24.74
N MET A 459 15.12 8.12 24.04
CA MET A 459 14.40 7.88 22.78
C MET A 459 15.33 7.40 21.66
N LEU A 460 16.59 7.83 21.64
CA LEU A 460 17.60 7.35 20.66
C LEU A 460 17.90 5.85 20.79
N GLN A 461 17.65 5.23 21.95
CA GLN A 461 17.80 3.78 22.11
C GLN A 461 16.70 3.00 21.36
N ARG A 462 15.59 3.65 21.01
CA ARG A 462 14.45 3.07 20.28
C ARG A 462 14.52 3.38 18.77
N ARG A 463 15.56 2.86 18.10
CA ARG A 463 15.86 3.19 16.68
C ARG A 463 14.77 2.81 15.68
N GLU A 464 13.91 1.85 16.01
CA GLU A 464 12.83 1.41 15.12
C GLU A 464 11.67 2.42 15.03
N THR A 465 11.37 3.14 16.13
CA THR A 465 10.19 4.03 16.20
C THR A 465 10.53 5.52 16.26
N PHE A 466 11.76 5.88 16.64
CA PHE A 466 12.20 7.26 16.81
C PHE A 466 13.31 7.65 15.83
N LYS A 467 12.99 8.55 14.91
CA LYS A 467 13.95 9.16 13.96
C LYS A 467 13.98 10.67 14.19
N PRO A 468 15.06 11.22 14.78
CA PRO A 468 15.17 12.66 15.04
C PRO A 468 14.95 13.48 13.75
N ASN A 469 14.19 14.56 13.86
CA ASN A 469 13.94 15.49 12.75
C ASN A 469 14.22 16.93 13.17
N GLY A 470 14.00 17.89 12.26
CA GLY A 470 14.28 19.30 12.52
C GLY A 470 13.61 19.86 13.78
N PHE A 471 12.39 19.39 14.11
CA PHE A 471 11.69 19.78 15.34
C PHE A 471 12.38 19.24 16.59
N THR A 472 12.83 17.98 16.56
CA THR A 472 13.58 17.36 17.66
C THR A 472 14.75 18.26 18.06
N TYR A 473 15.57 18.66 17.09
CA TYR A 473 16.74 19.49 17.34
C TYR A 473 16.38 20.92 17.77
N ALA A 474 15.33 21.52 17.20
CA ALA A 474 14.88 22.84 17.63
C ALA A 474 14.48 22.87 19.12
N PHE A 475 13.74 21.87 19.60
CA PHE A 475 13.36 21.78 21.02
C PHE A 475 14.57 21.53 21.93
N LEU A 476 15.54 20.74 21.48
CA LEU A 476 16.77 20.49 22.22
C LEU A 476 17.64 21.74 22.33
N PHE A 477 17.79 22.51 21.24
CA PHE A 477 18.52 23.78 21.28
C PHE A 477 17.80 24.83 22.13
N SER A 478 16.47 24.88 22.08
CA SER A 478 15.67 25.74 22.97
C SER A 478 15.88 25.37 24.46
N ALA A 479 15.92 24.08 24.78
CA ALA A 479 16.22 23.62 26.15
C ALA A 479 17.64 24.04 26.59
N CYS A 480 18.63 23.88 25.72
CA CYS A 480 20.01 24.31 26.01
C CYS A 480 20.09 25.84 26.19
N ALA A 481 19.36 26.60 25.37
CA ALA A 481 19.30 28.05 25.44
C ALA A 481 18.71 28.57 26.77
N ARG A 482 17.80 27.80 27.39
CA ARG A 482 17.08 28.14 28.64
C ARG A 482 17.78 27.66 29.90
N ALA A 483 18.78 26.79 29.80
CA ALA A 483 19.51 26.34 30.97
C ALA A 483 20.48 27.44 31.42
N ASN A 484 20.19 28.05 32.58
CA ASN A 484 20.90 29.19 33.19
C ASN A 484 22.38 28.93 33.58
N SER A 485 23.14 28.10 32.84
CA SER A 485 24.62 28.01 32.77
C SER A 485 25.15 26.62 32.36
N SER A 486 24.35 25.55 32.39
CA SER A 486 24.92 24.18 32.47
C SER A 486 24.93 23.35 31.17
N LEU A 487 24.42 23.86 30.05
CA LEU A 487 24.17 23.03 28.84
C LEU A 487 24.92 23.46 27.55
N LEU A 488 25.90 24.36 27.63
CA LEU A 488 26.64 24.81 26.43
C LEU A 488 27.36 23.65 25.73
N CYS A 489 28.08 22.82 26.49
CA CYS A 489 28.79 21.64 25.94
C CYS A 489 27.84 20.65 25.27
N GLN A 490 26.65 20.44 25.84
CA GLN A 490 25.61 19.56 25.29
C GLN A 490 25.03 20.18 24.00
N GLY A 491 24.84 21.49 23.96
CA GLY A 491 24.47 22.24 22.76
C GLY A 491 25.50 22.08 21.63
N GLU A 492 26.79 22.12 21.94
CA GLU A 492 27.87 21.88 20.96
C GLU A 492 27.88 20.45 20.44
N GLN A 493 27.66 19.45 21.31
CA GLN A 493 27.53 18.06 20.88
C GLN A 493 26.32 17.86 19.96
N LEU A 494 25.20 18.51 20.25
CA LEU A 494 24.02 18.50 19.38
C LEU A 494 24.29 19.18 18.04
N HIS A 495 25.05 20.28 18.03
CA HIS A 495 25.47 20.94 16.80
C HIS A 495 26.30 19.99 15.91
N ALA A 496 27.28 19.29 16.47
CA ALA A 496 28.04 18.28 15.72
C ALA A 496 27.12 17.17 15.16
N ARG A 497 26.12 16.72 15.95
CA ARG A 497 25.15 15.71 15.52
C ARG A 497 24.28 16.19 14.35
N ILE A 498 23.77 17.42 14.36
CA ILE A 498 22.92 17.90 13.24
C ILE A 498 23.68 18.01 11.92
N VAL A 499 24.98 18.31 11.97
CA VAL A 499 25.85 18.32 10.78
C VAL A 499 25.97 16.90 10.22
N SER A 500 26.25 15.92 11.08
CA SER A 500 26.33 14.50 10.67
C SER A 500 24.99 13.91 10.20
N ALA A 501 23.86 14.42 10.72
CA ALA A 501 22.52 13.94 10.41
C ALA A 501 21.87 14.65 9.19
N GLY A 502 22.59 15.53 8.50
CA GLY A 502 22.10 16.22 7.30
C GLY A 502 21.18 17.42 7.57
N PHE A 503 21.05 17.87 8.83
CA PHE A 503 20.23 19.04 9.20
C PHE A 503 21.02 20.36 9.21
N GLY A 504 22.31 20.34 8.86
CA GLY A 504 23.18 21.53 8.84
C GLY A 504 22.73 22.64 7.88
N SER A 505 21.96 22.35 6.84
CA SER A 505 21.40 23.36 5.92
C SER A 505 19.98 23.80 6.28
N ASN A 506 19.35 23.19 7.29
CA ASN A 506 17.97 23.47 7.64
C ASN A 506 17.85 24.83 8.36
N VAL A 507 17.26 25.81 7.67
CA VAL A 507 17.13 27.21 8.16
C VAL A 507 16.43 27.29 9.51
N TYR A 508 15.42 26.44 9.77
CA TYR A 508 14.69 26.42 11.03
C TYR A 508 15.56 25.93 12.21
N VAL A 509 16.35 24.87 11.99
CA VAL A 509 17.29 24.34 12.99
C VAL A 509 18.41 25.34 13.26
N GLN A 510 18.99 25.90 12.20
CA GLN A 510 20.06 26.90 12.28
C GLN A 510 19.61 28.17 13.03
N THR A 511 18.36 28.60 12.84
CA THR A 511 17.80 29.75 13.57
C THR A 511 17.73 29.51 15.09
N ASN A 512 17.35 28.30 15.52
CA ASN A 512 17.34 27.94 16.93
C ASN A 512 18.77 27.81 17.51
N LEU A 513 19.72 27.38 16.68
CA LEU A 513 21.12 27.26 17.05
C LEU A 513 21.78 28.63 17.32
N ILE A 514 21.44 29.66 16.54
CA ILE A 514 21.87 31.06 16.78
C ILE A 514 21.47 31.48 18.20
N ASN A 515 20.21 31.26 18.57
CA ASN A 515 19.70 31.62 19.89
C ASN A 515 20.39 30.82 21.01
N MET A 516 20.62 29.52 20.81
CA MET A 516 21.32 28.68 21.77
C MET A 516 22.74 29.18 22.06
N TYR A 517 23.54 29.48 21.03
CA TYR A 517 24.89 30.01 21.26
C TYR A 517 24.87 31.39 21.92
N ALA A 518 23.94 32.26 21.54
CA ALA A 518 23.83 33.58 22.15
C ALA A 518 23.53 33.49 23.66
N THR A 519 22.54 32.70 24.07
CA THR A 519 22.10 32.67 25.47
C THR A 519 22.96 31.74 26.32
N ALA A 520 23.32 30.54 25.83
CA ALA A 520 24.07 29.57 26.62
C ALA A 520 25.52 30.01 26.85
N THR A 521 26.14 30.71 25.89
CA THR A 521 27.50 31.27 26.06
C THR A 521 27.49 32.37 27.12
N ALA A 522 26.52 33.29 27.08
CA ALA A 522 26.38 34.33 28.08
C ALA A 522 26.08 33.76 29.47
N ALA A 523 25.22 32.73 29.55
CA ALA A 523 24.88 32.07 30.81
C ALA A 523 26.04 31.25 31.41
N ALA A 524 26.96 30.73 30.59
CA ALA A 524 28.14 29.98 31.01
C ALA A 524 29.32 30.86 31.48
N GLY A 525 29.09 32.17 31.67
CA GLY A 525 30.14 33.12 32.09
C GLY A 525 31.00 33.66 30.94
N GLY A 526 30.62 33.39 29.68
CA GLY A 526 31.27 33.97 28.51
C GLY A 526 30.96 35.47 28.37
N THR A 527 31.84 36.18 27.65
CA THR A 527 31.63 37.61 27.39
C THR A 527 30.46 37.83 26.43
N ARG A 528 29.82 39.01 26.48
CA ARG A 528 28.74 39.37 25.54
C ARG A 528 29.22 39.34 24.10
N GLU A 529 30.45 39.80 23.89
CA GLU A 529 31.13 39.81 22.60
C GLU A 529 31.32 38.38 22.06
N GLU A 530 31.73 37.45 22.92
CA GLU A 530 31.88 36.03 22.56
C GLU A 530 30.54 35.41 22.19
N ALA A 531 29.49 35.64 22.98
CA ALA A 531 28.15 35.15 22.69
C ALA A 531 27.62 35.66 21.32
N ILE A 532 27.82 36.94 21.04
CA ILE A 532 27.47 37.55 19.75
C ILE A 532 28.31 36.96 18.61
N ALA A 533 29.62 36.78 18.81
CA ALA A 533 30.52 36.24 17.79
C ALA A 533 30.15 34.80 17.40
N ARG A 534 29.82 33.95 18.39
CA ARG A 534 29.40 32.56 18.15
C ARG A 534 28.05 32.47 17.43
N ALA A 535 27.09 33.28 17.83
CA ALA A 535 25.79 33.39 17.16
C ALA A 535 25.93 33.92 15.72
N ARG A 536 26.77 34.93 15.52
CA ARG A 536 27.09 35.48 14.18
C ARG A 536 27.75 34.43 13.30
N LYS A 537 28.71 33.65 13.82
CA LYS A 537 29.37 32.60 13.05
C LYS A 537 28.35 31.62 12.45
N VAL A 538 27.41 31.13 13.27
CA VAL A 538 26.32 30.27 12.79
C VAL A 538 25.51 30.96 11.71
N PHE A 539 25.13 32.21 11.90
CA PHE A 539 24.36 32.98 10.93
C PHE A 539 25.11 33.21 9.60
N ASP A 540 26.41 33.46 9.66
CA ASP A 540 27.27 33.69 8.49
C ASP A 540 27.51 32.39 7.70
N ASP A 541 27.54 31.24 8.38
CA ASP A 541 27.67 29.90 7.78
C ASP A 541 26.35 29.37 7.15
N MET A 542 25.22 30.06 7.34
CA MET A 542 23.93 29.62 6.76
C MET A 542 23.90 29.77 5.22
N PRO A 543 23.61 28.69 4.46
CA PRO A 543 23.55 28.74 2.99
C PRO A 543 22.33 29.53 2.49
N GLN A 544 21.22 29.48 3.24
CA GLN A 544 20.02 30.27 3.00
C GLN A 544 19.52 30.87 4.30
N ARG A 545 19.04 32.12 4.24
CA ARG A 545 18.56 32.90 5.39
C ARG A 545 17.12 33.31 5.17
N SER A 546 16.27 33.06 6.16
CA SER A 546 14.88 33.53 6.18
C SER A 546 14.74 34.83 6.96
N ILE A 547 13.62 35.53 6.80
CA ILE A 547 13.25 36.70 7.62
C ILE A 547 13.35 36.36 9.12
N VAL A 548 12.95 35.14 9.50
CA VAL A 548 13.04 34.67 10.88
C VAL A 548 14.49 34.61 11.36
N SER A 549 15.41 34.06 10.55
CA SER A 549 16.85 34.01 10.92
C SER A 549 17.48 35.40 11.06
N TRP A 550 17.09 36.36 10.20
CA TRP A 550 17.53 37.75 10.32
C TRP A 550 16.98 38.43 11.58
N ASN A 551 15.70 38.22 11.90
CA ASN A 551 15.07 38.73 13.11
C ASN A 551 15.72 38.15 14.37
N SER A 552 16.03 36.85 14.37
CA SER A 552 16.73 36.20 15.47
C SER A 552 18.12 36.82 15.69
N MET A 553 18.89 37.07 14.63
CA MET A 553 20.20 37.71 14.78
C MET A 553 20.10 39.16 15.27
N LEU A 554 19.10 39.90 14.82
CA LEU A 554 18.81 41.26 15.31
C LEU A 554 18.47 41.24 16.81
N ALA A 555 17.63 40.30 17.24
CA ALA A 555 17.27 40.12 18.65
C ALA A 555 18.50 39.84 19.52
N VAL A 556 19.44 39.01 19.04
CA VAL A 556 20.71 38.75 19.74
C VAL A 556 21.51 40.04 19.94
N TYR A 557 21.63 40.89 18.91
CA TYR A 557 22.30 42.19 19.06
C TYR A 557 21.62 43.09 20.07
N LEU A 558 20.29 43.17 20.05
CA LEU A 558 19.53 44.02 20.96
C LEU A 558 19.62 43.54 22.42
N GLN A 559 19.67 42.23 22.64
CA GLN A 559 19.73 41.64 23.98
C GLN A 559 21.13 41.67 24.60
N LEU A 560 22.18 41.53 23.79
CA LEU A 560 23.56 41.37 24.28
C LEU A 560 24.49 42.53 23.93
N GLY A 561 24.10 43.45 23.06
CA GLY A 561 24.93 44.57 22.61
C GLY A 561 24.96 45.74 23.60
N SER A 562 26.12 46.40 23.70
CA SER A 562 26.22 47.75 24.29
C SER A 562 25.76 48.80 23.27
N CYS A 563 25.05 49.86 23.73
CA CYS A 563 24.49 50.93 22.89
C CYS A 563 25.47 51.53 21.86
N THR A 564 26.77 51.42 22.08
CA THR A 564 27.82 52.00 21.23
C THR A 564 28.21 51.14 20.02
N GLN A 565 28.05 49.81 20.07
CA GLN A 565 28.36 48.89 18.95
C GLN A 565 27.13 48.48 18.13
N LEU A 566 25.94 48.69 18.70
CA LEU A 566 24.63 48.41 18.10
C LEU A 566 24.40 49.07 16.72
N PRO A 567 24.75 50.35 16.46
CA PRO A 567 24.32 51.02 15.23
C PRO A 567 24.89 50.40 13.95
N ASN A 568 26.17 50.03 13.93
CA ASN A 568 26.83 49.57 12.71
C ASN A 568 26.51 48.10 12.37
N SER A 569 26.45 47.23 13.37
CA SER A 569 26.20 45.80 13.19
C SER A 569 24.72 45.51 12.91
N SER A 570 23.80 46.17 13.63
CA SER A 570 22.36 46.06 13.38
C SER A 570 21.96 46.68 12.04
N ALA A 571 22.53 47.84 11.66
CA ALA A 571 22.30 48.44 10.35
C ALA A 571 22.82 47.57 9.20
N ARG A 572 23.92 46.82 9.38
CA ARG A 572 24.40 45.86 8.39
C ARG A 572 23.44 44.69 8.22
N CYS A 573 22.84 44.18 9.31
CA CYS A 573 21.81 43.17 9.23
C CYS A 573 20.52 43.68 8.55
N LEU A 574 20.09 44.89 8.89
CA LEU A 574 18.92 45.51 8.25
C LEU A 574 19.13 45.76 6.75
N ARG A 575 20.34 46.15 6.32
CA ARG A 575 20.67 46.31 4.89
C ARG A 575 20.73 44.98 4.12
N GLY A 576 20.97 43.87 4.80
CA GLY A 576 21.03 42.53 4.20
C GLY A 576 19.67 41.81 4.13
N MET A 577 18.63 42.33 4.78
CA MET A 577 17.30 41.73 4.75
C MET A 577 16.67 41.91 3.35
N PRO A 578 16.12 40.84 2.75
CA PRO A 578 15.36 40.96 1.52
C PRO A 578 14.08 41.76 1.78
N CYS A 579 13.96 42.95 1.18
CA CYS A 579 12.73 43.76 1.22
C CYS A 579 11.65 43.07 0.38
N ARG A 580 10.55 42.63 1.00
CA ARG A 580 9.32 42.29 0.26
C ARG A 580 8.58 43.60 -0.02
N GLY A 581 8.43 43.97 -1.29
CA GLY A 581 7.38 44.89 -1.71
C GLY A 581 5.99 44.28 -1.45
N PRO A 582 4.94 45.09 -1.32
CA PRO A 582 3.58 44.58 -1.14
C PRO A 582 3.11 43.81 -2.39
N PRO A 583 2.13 42.87 -2.25
CA PRO A 583 1.73 41.91 -3.29
C PRO A 583 1.15 42.55 -4.55
#